data_AF-A0AB39SG56-F1
#
_entry.id   AF-A0AB39SG56-F1
#
_cell.length_a   1.000
_cell.length_b   1.000
_cell.length_c   1.000
_cell.angle_alpha   90.00
_cell.angle_beta   90.00
_cell.angle_gamma   90.00
#
_symmetry.space_group_name_H-M   'P 1'
#
loop_
_entity.id
_entity.type
_entity.pdbx_description
1 polymer ?
#
loop_
_entity_poly.entity_id
_entity_poly.type
_entity_poly.pdbx_seq_one_letter_code
_entity_poly.pdbx_strand_id
1 'polypeptide(L)' 'MTSLPGDSDSTGTAPRPEAGEGQQIVCARCGTPADGPQLTWTCSVENGTRNYFCDNCARTNLRAIEGRLDSAWW' A
#
# COMPACT_ATOMS: atom_id res chain seq x y z
N MET A 1 51.21 -9.57 7.94
CA MET A 1 50.61 -8.62 6.99
C MET A 1 50.14 -9.40 5.78
N THR A 2 48.84 -9.67 5.66
CA THR A 2 48.06 -9.48 4.42
C THR A 2 46.60 -9.82 4.73
N SER A 3 45.78 -8.81 4.53
CA SER A 3 44.38 -8.72 4.92
C SER A 3 43.46 -9.46 3.95
N LEU A 4 42.32 -9.91 4.47
CA LEU A 4 41.17 -10.36 3.69
C LEU A 4 40.56 -9.17 2.91
N PRO A 5 40.18 -9.31 1.63
CA PRO A 5 39.16 -8.44 1.05
C PRO A 5 37.81 -9.01 1.50
N GLY A 6 36.97 -8.26 2.22
CA GLY A 6 36.35 -7.02 1.76
C GLY A 6 34.90 -7.36 1.44
N ASP A 7 34.11 -7.61 2.49
CA ASP A 7 32.67 -7.87 2.41
C ASP A 7 32.01 -6.68 1.70
N SER A 8 31.48 -6.94 0.51
CA SER A 8 30.72 -5.95 -0.23
C SER A 8 29.30 -6.00 0.28
N ASP A 9 29.05 -5.29 1.39
CA ASP A 9 27.72 -4.89 1.82
C ASP A 9 27.07 -4.09 0.69
N SER A 10 26.40 -4.82 -0.20
CA SER A 10 25.47 -4.26 -1.15
C SER A 10 24.30 -3.74 -0.33
N THR A 11 24.47 -2.54 0.20
CA THR A 11 23.40 -1.76 0.80
C THR A 11 22.50 -1.37 -0.37
N GLY A 12 21.65 -2.33 -0.76
CA GLY A 12 20.51 -2.10 -1.62
C GLY A 12 19.68 -1.05 -0.91
N THR A 13 19.90 0.20 -1.26
CA THR A 13 19.02 1.30 -0.91
C THR A 13 17.74 1.00 -1.65
N ALA A 14 16.87 0.21 -1.03
CA ALA A 14 15.50 0.11 -1.46
C ALA A 14 15.00 1.56 -1.53
N PRO A 15 14.46 2.01 -2.67
CA PRO A 15 13.87 3.33 -2.72
C PRO A 15 12.84 3.38 -1.59
N ARG A 16 13.12 4.22 -0.59
CA ARG A 16 12.14 4.56 0.44
C ARG A 16 10.94 5.04 -0.36
N PRO A 17 9.73 4.46 -0.22
CA PRO A 17 8.58 4.93 -0.96
C PRO A 17 8.37 6.38 -0.55
N GLU A 18 8.89 7.27 -1.38
CA GLU A 18 8.76 8.70 -1.29
C GLU A 18 7.26 8.97 -1.29
N ALA A 19 6.79 9.41 -0.13
CA ALA A 19 5.40 9.57 0.16
C ALA A 19 4.79 10.58 -0.83
N GLY A 20 4.16 10.04 -1.87
CA GLY A 20 3.08 10.66 -2.62
C GLY A 20 3.29 12.12 -2.99
N GLU A 21 4.38 12.46 -3.69
CA GLU A 21 4.53 13.81 -4.21
C GLU A 21 3.48 14.06 -5.30
N GLY A 22 2.43 14.81 -4.94
CA GLY A 22 1.66 15.69 -5.82
C GLY A 22 0.59 15.12 -6.74
N GLN A 23 0.43 13.81 -6.92
CA GLN A 23 -0.65 13.28 -7.77
C GLN A 23 -1.98 13.20 -7.02
N GLN A 24 -2.95 14.05 -7.40
CA GLN A 24 -4.30 14.01 -6.88
C GLN A 24 -4.95 12.66 -7.19
N ILE A 25 -5.30 11.91 -6.15
CA ILE A 25 -6.02 10.63 -6.26
C ILE A 25 -7.48 10.81 -5.86
N VAL A 26 -8.33 9.91 -6.31
CA VAL A 26 -9.78 9.93 -6.02
C VAL A 26 -10.21 8.57 -5.49
N CYS A 27 -11.03 8.56 -4.44
CA CYS A 27 -11.58 7.33 -3.91
C CYS A 27 -12.52 6.67 -4.94
N ALA A 28 -12.20 5.44 -5.33
CA ALA A 28 -12.99 4.67 -6.30
C ALA A 28 -14.43 4.36 -5.85
N ARG A 29 -14.73 4.50 -4.55
CA ARG A 29 -16.06 4.26 -3.98
C ARG A 29 -16.90 5.52 -3.82
N CYS A 30 -16.38 6.55 -3.16
CA CYS A 30 -17.16 7.75 -2.80
C CYS A 30 -16.72 9.02 -3.53
N GLY A 31 -15.67 8.96 -4.36
CA GLY A 31 -15.19 10.12 -5.12
C GLY A 31 -14.42 11.16 -4.30
N THR A 32 -14.13 10.92 -3.02
CA THR A 32 -13.33 11.85 -2.20
C THR A 32 -11.96 12.05 -2.85
N PRO A 33 -11.51 13.29 -3.11
CA PRO A 33 -10.16 13.57 -3.60
C PRO A 33 -9.14 13.62 -2.46
N ALA A 34 -7.88 13.35 -2.76
CA ALA A 34 -6.74 13.58 -1.86
C ALA A 34 -5.47 13.93 -2.64
N ASP A 35 -4.63 14.77 -2.04
CA ASP A 35 -3.30 15.08 -2.56
C ASP A 35 -2.35 13.91 -2.28
N GLY A 36 -2.28 12.97 -3.22
CA GLY A 36 -1.46 11.77 -3.11
C GLY A 36 -2.07 10.65 -2.25
N PRO A 37 -1.42 9.47 -2.24
CA PRO A 37 -1.82 8.31 -1.48
C PRO A 37 -1.49 8.61 -0.03
N GLN A 38 -2.50 8.99 0.73
CA GLN A 38 -2.36 9.22 2.14
C GLN A 38 -2.01 7.91 2.85
N LEU A 39 -1.23 7.98 3.93
CA LEU A 39 -0.82 6.81 4.72
C LEU A 39 -2.00 5.96 5.21
N THR A 40 -3.18 6.57 5.36
CA THR A 40 -4.42 5.94 5.84
C THR A 40 -5.31 5.38 4.72
N TRP A 41 -4.95 5.60 3.45
CA TRP A 41 -5.72 5.10 2.33
C TRP A 41 -5.26 3.71 1.92
N THR A 42 -6.19 2.89 1.44
CA THR A 42 -5.89 1.56 0.92
C THR A 42 -5.75 1.62 -0.59
N CYS A 43 -4.70 1.00 -1.12
CA CYS A 43 -4.51 0.77 -2.55
C CYS A 43 -4.81 -0.70 -2.86
N SER A 44 -5.81 -0.96 -3.70
CA SER A 44 -6.09 -2.29 -4.27
C SER A 44 -5.62 -2.32 -5.72
N VAL A 45 -5.17 -3.47 -6.20
CA VAL A 45 -4.86 -3.67 -7.61
C VAL A 45 -5.79 -4.75 -8.14
N GLU A 46 -6.68 -4.36 -9.05
CA GLU A 46 -7.69 -5.22 -9.66
C GLU A 46 -7.52 -5.20 -11.18
N ASN A 47 -7.33 -6.36 -11.80
CA ASN A 47 -7.07 -6.46 -13.25
C ASN A 47 -5.94 -5.53 -13.73
N GLY A 48 -4.90 -5.35 -12.91
CA GLY A 48 -3.78 -4.45 -13.18
C GLY A 48 -4.09 -2.96 -12.97
N THR A 49 -5.31 -2.59 -12.59
CA THR A 49 -5.71 -1.22 -12.31
C THR A 49 -5.61 -0.93 -10.81
N ARG A 50 -4.96 0.18 -10.46
CA ARG A 50 -4.86 0.65 -9.07
C ARG A 50 -6.11 1.42 -8.68
N ASN A 51 -6.81 0.92 -7.68
CA ASN A 51 -7.98 1.54 -7.07
C ASN A 51 -7.63 2.04 -5.67
N TYR A 52 -7.84 3.34 -5.44
CA TYR A 52 -7.60 3.95 -4.14
C TYR A 52 -8.90 4.08 -3.35
N PHE A 53 -8.84 3.77 -2.05
CA PHE A 53 -9.98 3.86 -1.14
C PHE A 53 -9.62 4.73 0.06
N CYS A 54 -10.47 5.71 0.38
CA CYS A 54 -10.29 6.51 1.58
C CYS A 54 -10.48 5.67 2.83
N ASP A 55 -9.89 6.11 3.93
CA ASP A 55 -9.90 5.46 5.25
C ASP A 55 -11.31 4.97 5.67
N ASN A 56 -12.34 5.80 5.49
CA ASN A 56 -13.73 5.43 5.82
C ASN A 56 -14.27 4.31 4.93
N CYS A 57 -14.05 4.39 3.62
CA CYS A 57 -14.50 3.38 2.66
C CYS A 57 -13.76 2.06 2.82
N ALA A 58 -12.46 2.11 3.13
CA ALA A 58 -11.63 0.95 3.41
C ALA A 58 -12.15 0.20 4.65
N ARG A 59 -12.35 0.90 5.78
CA ARG A 59 -12.89 0.27 7.01
C ARG A 59 -14.31 -0.27 6.83
N THR A 60 -15.14 0.40 6.04
CA THR A 60 -16.50 -0.09 5.74
C THR A 60 -16.46 -1.36 4.90
N ASN A 61 -15.50 -1.48 3.97
CA ASN A 61 -15.36 -2.68 3.13
C ASN A 61 -14.74 -3.88 3.88
N LEU A 62 -13.81 -3.66 4.83
CA LEU A 62 -13.25 -4.75 5.66
C LEU A 62 -14.35 -5.53 6.40
N ARG A 63 -15.37 -4.84 6.95
CA ARG A 63 -16.51 -5.48 7.62
C ARG A 63 -17.38 -6.34 6.70
N ALA A 64 -17.37 -6.10 5.39
CA ALA A 64 -18.14 -6.88 4.42
C ALA A 64 -17.41 -8.17 3.97
N ILE A 65 -16.09 -8.25 4.21
CA ILE A 65 -15.24 -9.39 3.85
C ILE A 65 -15.11 -10.36 5.05
N GLU A 66 -15.11 -9.85 6.29
CA GLU A 66 -15.11 -10.68 7.52
C GLU A 66 -16.32 -11.62 7.64
N GLY A 67 -17.45 -11.30 7.01
CA GLY A 67 -18.62 -12.18 6.97
C GLY A 67 -18.55 -13.33 5.95
N ARG A 68 -17.50 -13.38 5.12
CA ARG A 68 -17.30 -14.42 4.08
C ARG A 68 -16.01 -15.22 4.22
N LEU A 69 -15.11 -14.89 5.14
CA LEU A 69 -14.01 -15.80 5.48
C LEU A 69 -14.61 -16.97 6.26
N ASP A 70 -14.70 -18.12 5.59
CA ASP A 70 -15.10 -19.38 6.18
C ASP A 70 -14.31 -19.59 7.47
N SER A 71 -15.00 -19.88 8.57
CA SER A 71 -14.40 -20.24 9.85
C SER A 71 -13.38 -21.39 9.76
N ALA A 72 -13.28 -22.11 8.65
CA ALA A 72 -12.32 -23.21 8.44
C ALA A 72 -10.81 -22.86 8.51
N TRP A 73 -10.42 -21.64 8.92
CA TRP A 73 -9.02 -21.21 9.08
C TRP A 73 -8.66 -20.73 10.49
N TRP A 74 -9.48 -21.03 11.50
CA TRP A 74 -9.02 -21.09 12.91
C TRP A 74 -8.44 -22.46 13.25
#